data_AF-A0A1H3WMQ5-F1
#
_entry.id   AF-A0A1H3WMQ5-F1
#
_cell.length_a   1.000
_cell.length_b   1.000
_cell.length_c   1.000
_cell.angle_alpha   90.00
_cell.angle_beta   90.00
_cell.angle_gamma   90.00
#
_symmetry.space_group_name_H-M   'P 1'
#
loop_
_entity.id
_entity.type
_entity.pdbx_description
1 polymer ?
#
loop_
_entity_poly.entity_id
_entity_poly.type
_entity_poly.pdbx_seq_one_letter_code
_entity_poly.pdbx_strand_id
1 'polypeptide(L)'
;MKAIVCEMCGSHDLIKQDGMYVCQNCGTKYTVEEAKKLMVEGVVDVTGSTVKVDNSSQINNLYELARRAKSSDNWEDAQNYYGQITQLDPSSWEAYFYSVYYRQLNCKIYQISSAASNISASIVPTFDLIKKNVPESEQKAAYSDVALHCALGAQMLKNGAYNHYSNNSQATGALGEYNQRGLSCANLLYNCACALEAHGQKELALTYYKKVNQPEYNRFFDQSAMDKITNNIKSLDSSYVPPAKASSGCYVATAVYGSYDCPEVWTLRRFRDYTLAKTWYGRAFIRTYYAISPTLVKWFGHTEWFKKMWRGQLDRMVKDLQDKGYESTPYEDRKW
;
A
#
# COMPACT_ATOMS: atom_id res chain seq x y z
N MET A 1 53.06 31.11 17.37
CA MET A 1 52.44 32.08 18.29
C MET A 1 51.04 32.38 17.76
N LYS A 2 49.99 32.22 18.57
CA LYS A 2 48.63 32.62 18.17
C LYS A 2 48.63 34.13 17.90
N ALA A 3 48.00 34.56 16.81
CA ALA A 3 47.90 35.98 16.47
C ALA A 3 46.98 36.68 17.49
N ILE A 4 47.40 37.84 18.00
CA ILE A 4 46.57 38.65 18.89
C ILE A 4 45.45 39.24 18.03
N VAL A 5 44.20 39.13 18.51
CA VAL A 5 43.03 39.69 17.85
C VAL A 5 42.42 40.71 18.79
N CYS A 6 42.09 41.90 18.28
CA CYS A 6 41.40 42.92 19.05
C CYS A 6 39.99 42.44 19.39
N GLU A 7 39.65 42.35 20.67
CA GLU A 7 38.32 41.89 21.11
C GLU A 7 37.19 42.84 20.71
N MET A 8 37.50 44.13 20.53
CA MET A 8 36.51 45.16 20.22
C MET A 8 36.09 45.18 18.75
N CYS A 9 36.96 44.77 17.83
CA CYS A 9 36.69 44.89 16.38
C CYS A 9 37.16 43.70 15.53
N GLY A 10 37.77 42.68 16.13
CA GLY A 10 38.27 41.50 15.41
C GLY A 10 39.54 41.75 14.59
N SER A 11 40.13 42.95 14.62
CA SER A 11 41.34 43.26 13.84
C SER A 11 42.57 42.56 14.40
N HIS A 12 43.43 42.08 13.51
CA HIS A 12 44.74 41.50 13.85
C HIS A 12 45.86 42.55 13.90
N ASP A 13 45.56 43.80 13.58
CA ASP A 13 46.55 44.87 13.45
C ASP A 13 46.74 45.60 14.79
N LEU A 14 47.54 44.99 15.68
CA LEU A 14 47.95 45.57 16.96
C LEU A 14 49.45 45.85 16.96
N ILE A 15 49.82 47.10 17.21
CA ILE A 15 51.22 47.57 17.24
C ILE A 15 51.57 47.97 18.66
N LYS A 16 52.79 47.65 19.10
CA LYS A 16 53.29 48.04 20.42
C LYS A 16 53.77 49.50 20.39
N GLN A 17 53.13 50.38 21.16
CA GLN A 17 53.47 51.79 21.32
C GLN A 17 53.46 52.14 22.82
N ASP A 18 54.51 52.81 23.31
CA ASP A 18 54.64 53.28 24.69
C ASP A 18 54.36 52.21 25.78
N GLY A 19 54.82 50.98 25.53
CA GLY A 19 54.65 49.87 26.49
C GLY A 19 53.27 49.21 26.46
N MET A 20 52.35 49.64 25.60
CA MET A 20 51.02 49.05 25.38
C MET A 20 50.87 48.56 23.93
N TYR A 21 49.93 47.64 23.69
CA TYR A 21 49.51 47.23 22.34
C TYR A 21 48.29 48.03 21.92
N VAL A 22 48.32 48.69 20.77
CA VAL A 22 47.24 49.55 20.26
C VAL A 22 46.71 48.97 18.95
N CYS A 23 45.40 48.70 18.90
CA CYS A 23 44.72 48.30 17.68
C CYS A 23 44.64 49.47 16.71
N GLN A 24 45.20 49.32 15.52
CA GLN A 24 45.23 50.38 14.50
C GLN A 24 43.87 50.67 13.89
N ASN A 25 42.91 49.73 14.02
CA ASN A 25 41.59 49.88 13.40
C ASN A 25 40.57 50.61 14.29
N CYS A 26 40.58 50.37 15.61
CA CYS A 26 39.62 50.96 16.54
C CYS A 26 40.25 51.76 17.69
N GLY A 27 41.58 51.79 17.79
CA GLY A 27 42.30 52.55 18.82
C GLY A 27 42.30 51.93 20.22
N THR A 28 41.71 50.75 20.41
CA THR A 28 41.72 50.05 21.70
C THR A 28 43.15 49.72 22.13
N LYS A 29 43.46 49.98 23.40
CA LYS A 29 44.79 49.79 23.99
C LYS A 29 44.75 48.64 24.98
N TYR A 30 45.78 47.79 24.94
CA TYR A 30 45.96 46.65 25.82
C TYR A 30 47.32 46.76 26.50
N THR A 31 47.37 46.50 27.79
CA THR A 31 48.64 46.29 28.50
C THR A 31 49.32 45.01 27.99
N VAL A 32 50.61 44.84 28.31
CA VAL A 32 51.36 43.64 27.91
C VAL A 32 50.75 42.37 28.51
N GLU A 33 50.16 42.46 29.72
CA GLU A 33 49.53 41.33 30.41
C GLU A 33 48.18 40.96 29.78
N GLU A 34 47.36 41.97 29.43
CA GLU A 34 46.11 41.77 28.69
C GLU A 34 46.38 41.17 27.31
N ALA A 35 47.34 41.73 26.58
CA ALA A 35 47.76 41.20 25.28
C ALA A 35 48.24 39.73 25.37
N LYS A 36 48.91 39.34 26.46
CA LYS A 36 49.28 37.94 26.70
C LYS A 36 48.06 37.05 26.98
N LYS A 37 47.05 37.54 27.71
CA LYS A 37 45.80 36.79 27.93
C LYS A 37 45.05 36.54 26.62
N LEU A 38 45.00 37.55 25.73
CA LEU A 38 44.42 37.42 24.39
C LEU A 38 45.09 36.34 23.52
N MET A 39 46.37 36.06 23.75
CA MET A 39 47.08 34.96 23.07
C MET A 39 46.69 33.58 23.60
N VAL A 40 46.24 33.47 24.85
CA VAL A 40 45.84 32.21 25.49
C VAL A 40 44.37 31.92 25.21
N GLU A 41 43.51 32.93 25.38
CA GLU A 41 42.05 32.89 25.26
C GLU A 41 41.54 33.32 23.87
N GLY A 42 42.38 33.27 22.84
CA GLY A 42 42.00 33.66 21.48
C GLY A 42 40.63 33.10 21.09
N VAL A 43 39.80 33.96 20.47
CA VAL A 43 38.41 33.66 20.09
C VAL A 43 38.31 32.26 19.50
N VAL A 44 37.64 31.35 20.21
CA VAL A 44 37.35 30.02 19.69
C VAL A 44 36.39 30.22 18.54
N ASP A 45 36.86 29.98 17.32
CA ASP A 45 36.04 30.07 16.13
C ASP A 45 34.97 28.96 16.16
N VAL A 46 33.78 29.31 16.65
CA VAL A 46 32.63 28.40 16.75
C VAL A 46 31.91 28.27 15.40
N THR A 47 32.29 29.07 14.38
CA THR A 47 31.56 29.12 13.09
C THR A 47 31.74 27.85 12.25
N GLY A 48 32.76 27.03 12.55
CA GLY A 48 32.99 25.72 11.92
C GLY A 48 32.53 24.51 12.73
N SER A 49 32.05 24.68 13.96
CA SER A 49 31.62 23.56 14.80
C SER A 49 30.20 23.16 14.46
N THR A 50 30.01 22.36 13.41
CA THR A 50 28.72 21.68 13.20
C THR A 50 28.53 20.70 14.35
N VAL A 51 27.78 21.10 15.38
CA VAL A 51 27.35 20.20 16.45
C VAL A 51 26.44 19.15 15.80
N LYS A 52 27.02 18.02 15.39
CA LYS A 52 26.23 16.85 15.03
C LYS A 52 25.63 16.33 16.32
N VAL A 53 24.38 16.68 16.57
CA VAL A 53 23.61 16.10 17.67
C VAL A 53 23.53 14.60 17.42
N ASP A 54 24.20 13.82 18.27
CA ASP A 54 24.16 12.37 18.20
C ASP A 54 22.83 11.87 18.77
N ASN A 55 21.88 11.60 17.87
CA ASN A 55 20.57 11.07 18.21
C ASN A 55 20.53 9.53 18.26
N SER A 56 21.68 8.84 18.17
CA SER A 56 21.71 7.38 18.00
C SER A 56 21.00 6.62 19.13
N SER A 57 21.20 7.03 20.38
CA SER A 57 20.53 6.41 21.54
C SER A 57 19.02 6.64 21.53
N GLN A 58 18.57 7.85 21.17
CA GLN A 58 17.16 8.19 21.03
C GLN A 58 16.51 7.38 19.90
N ILE A 59 17.16 7.28 18.74
CA ILE A 59 16.69 6.50 17.60
C ILE A 59 16.53 5.03 17.98
N ASN A 60 17.52 4.44 18.67
CA ASN A 60 17.45 3.04 19.12
C ASN A 60 16.26 2.81 20.06
N ASN A 61 16.07 3.68 21.05
CA ASN A 61 14.93 3.61 21.98
C ASN A 61 13.59 3.72 21.23
N LEU A 62 13.49 4.63 20.25
CA LEU A 62 12.30 4.77 19.43
C LEU A 62 12.03 3.52 18.60
N TYR A 63 13.04 2.85 18.04
CA TYR A 63 12.85 1.59 17.32
C TYR A 63 12.33 0.48 18.24
N GLU A 64 12.83 0.37 19.47
CA GLU A 64 12.31 -0.60 20.43
C GLU A 64 10.82 -0.37 20.72
N LEU A 65 10.44 0.89 20.95
CA LEU A 65 9.04 1.26 21.17
C LEU A 65 8.17 1.01 19.94
N ALA A 66 8.64 1.41 18.75
CA ALA A 66 7.93 1.24 17.48
C ALA A 66 7.68 -0.23 17.16
N ARG A 67 8.71 -1.07 17.26
CA ARG A 67 8.62 -2.51 16.99
C ARG A 67 7.77 -3.24 18.03
N ARG A 68 7.81 -2.82 19.30
CA ARG A 68 6.91 -3.33 20.35
C ARG A 68 5.45 -2.97 20.03
N ALA A 69 5.17 -1.71 19.71
CA ALA A 69 3.82 -1.26 19.35
C ALA A 69 3.27 -2.00 18.12
N LYS A 70 4.12 -2.21 17.10
CA LYS A 70 3.82 -3.06 15.94
C LYS A 70 3.47 -4.49 16.36
N SER A 71 4.26 -5.12 17.24
CA SER A 71 4.02 -6.50 17.70
C SER A 71 2.77 -6.66 18.56
N SER A 72 2.29 -5.57 19.17
CA SER A 72 1.08 -5.53 20.00
C SER A 72 -0.14 -4.96 19.26
N ASP A 73 -0.08 -4.83 17.93
CA ASP A 73 -1.13 -4.23 17.08
C ASP A 73 -1.59 -2.82 17.52
N ASN A 74 -0.72 -2.06 18.19
CA ASN A 74 -1.00 -0.68 18.58
C ASN A 74 -0.57 0.27 17.45
N TRP A 75 -1.47 0.46 16.47
CA TRP A 75 -1.17 1.20 15.24
C TRP A 75 -0.88 2.68 15.46
N GLU A 76 -1.54 3.31 16.44
CA GLU A 76 -1.37 4.74 16.73
C GLU A 76 0.04 5.02 17.28
N ASP A 77 0.46 4.23 18.27
CA ASP A 77 1.82 4.34 18.83
C ASP A 77 2.88 3.95 17.81
N ALA A 78 2.68 2.87 17.03
CA ALA A 78 3.59 2.48 15.98
C ALA A 78 3.76 3.60 14.94
N GLN A 79 2.65 4.21 14.48
CA GLN A 79 2.67 5.33 13.56
C GLN A 79 3.43 6.53 14.12
N ASN A 80 3.24 6.84 15.41
CA ASN A 80 3.89 7.96 16.08
C ASN A 80 5.40 7.72 16.19
N TYR A 81 5.82 6.59 16.77
CA TYR A 81 7.25 6.29 16.97
C TYR A 81 8.01 6.19 15.65
N TYR A 82 7.48 5.49 14.64
CA TYR A 82 8.10 5.47 13.32
C TYR A 82 8.12 6.85 12.65
N GLY A 83 7.11 7.69 12.89
CA GLY A 83 7.09 9.09 12.41
C GLY A 83 8.18 9.95 13.03
N GLN A 84 8.49 9.76 14.32
CA GLN A 84 9.61 10.43 14.99
C GLN A 84 10.96 9.94 14.44
N ILE A 85 11.13 8.63 14.26
CA ILE A 85 12.36 8.08 13.68
C ILE A 85 12.58 8.63 12.27
N THR A 86 11.54 8.72 11.44
CA THR A 86 11.65 9.26 10.07
C THR A 86 12.19 10.69 10.03
N GLN A 87 11.91 11.51 11.06
CA GLN A 87 12.44 12.88 11.16
C GLN A 87 13.91 12.91 11.58
N LEU A 88 14.33 11.97 12.44
CA LEU A 88 15.69 11.87 12.96
C LEU A 88 16.63 11.12 12.01
N ASP A 89 16.10 10.14 11.28
CA ASP A 89 16.78 9.31 10.29
C ASP A 89 15.91 9.16 9.02
N PRO A 90 15.98 10.13 8.09
CA PRO A 90 15.28 10.06 6.81
C PRO A 90 15.76 8.93 5.89
N SER A 91 16.86 8.25 6.23
CA SER A 91 17.42 7.14 5.44
C SER A 91 16.84 5.78 5.81
N SER A 92 16.10 5.70 6.92
CA SER A 92 15.43 4.49 7.38
C SER A 92 14.24 4.12 6.49
N TRP A 93 14.38 3.02 5.77
CA TRP A 93 13.27 2.41 5.02
C TRP A 93 12.16 1.94 5.96
N GLU A 94 12.52 1.38 7.12
CA GLU A 94 11.59 0.81 8.09
C GLU A 94 10.69 1.91 8.65
N ALA A 95 11.29 3.00 9.14
CA ALA A 95 10.55 4.11 9.71
C ALA A 95 9.68 4.83 8.67
N TYR A 96 10.22 5.06 7.48
CA TYR A 96 9.47 5.67 6.38
C TYR A 96 8.24 4.83 6.00
N PHE A 97 8.43 3.53 5.75
CA PHE A 97 7.33 2.67 5.34
C PHE A 97 6.27 2.52 6.43
N TYR A 98 6.68 2.19 7.66
CA TYR A 98 5.73 1.90 8.73
C TYR A 98 5.00 3.14 9.23
N SER A 99 5.61 4.33 9.19
CA SER A 99 4.90 5.57 9.51
C SER A 99 3.77 5.85 8.51
N VAL A 100 3.96 5.58 7.22
CA VAL A 100 2.91 5.69 6.19
C VAL A 100 1.87 4.58 6.37
N TYR A 101 2.33 3.33 6.53
CA TYR A 101 1.51 2.13 6.62
C TYR A 101 0.48 2.23 7.75
N TYR A 102 0.92 2.46 8.99
CA TYR A 102 0.03 2.52 10.14
C TYR A 102 -0.89 3.74 10.11
N ARG A 103 -0.44 4.87 9.53
CA ARG A 103 -1.32 6.02 9.25
C ARG A 103 -2.46 5.66 8.31
N GLN A 104 -2.21 4.80 7.31
CA GLN A 104 -3.24 4.38 6.37
C GLN A 104 -4.17 3.30 6.93
N LEU A 105 -3.70 2.44 7.83
CA LEU A 105 -4.56 1.44 8.46
C LEU A 105 -5.58 2.04 9.44
N ASN A 106 -5.31 3.22 9.99
CA ASN A 106 -6.26 3.98 10.80
C ASN A 106 -7.24 4.82 9.95
N CYS A 107 -7.62 4.36 8.76
CA CYS A 107 -8.52 5.09 7.87
C CYS A 107 -10.00 4.78 8.16
N LYS A 108 -10.88 5.71 7.77
CA LYS A 108 -12.33 5.46 7.71
C LYS A 108 -12.70 4.67 6.45
N ILE A 109 -13.88 4.05 6.45
CA ILE A 109 -14.36 3.21 5.32
C ILE A 109 -14.32 3.95 3.97
N TYR A 110 -14.75 5.21 3.93
CA TYR A 110 -14.74 6.01 2.70
C TYR A 110 -13.32 6.37 2.21
N GLN A 111 -12.30 6.21 3.06
CA GLN A 111 -10.89 6.48 2.77
C GLN A 111 -10.12 5.22 2.35
N ILE A 112 -10.74 4.03 2.33
CA ILE A 112 -10.04 2.77 2.02
C ILE A 112 -9.29 2.85 0.68
N SER A 113 -9.91 3.41 -0.36
CA SER A 113 -9.28 3.53 -1.67
C SER A 113 -8.04 4.41 -1.65
N SER A 114 -8.10 5.56 -0.96
CA SER A 114 -6.94 6.46 -0.84
C SER A 114 -5.88 5.91 0.10
N ALA A 115 -6.27 5.20 1.17
CA ALA A 115 -5.36 4.49 2.07
C ALA A 115 -4.52 3.44 1.31
N ALA A 116 -5.17 2.58 0.52
CA ALA A 116 -4.47 1.59 -0.30
C ALA A 116 -3.53 2.25 -1.33
N SER A 117 -3.98 3.32 -1.99
CA SER A 117 -3.15 4.09 -2.93
C SER A 117 -1.94 4.74 -2.25
N ASN A 118 -2.10 5.27 -1.04
CA ASN A 118 -1.02 5.91 -0.28
C ASN A 118 0.03 4.88 0.20
N ILE A 119 -0.39 3.69 0.62
CA ILE A 119 0.55 2.58 0.87
C ILE A 119 1.25 2.22 -0.43
N SER A 120 0.52 2.11 -1.54
CA SER A 120 1.12 1.76 -2.84
C SER A 120 2.15 2.79 -3.29
N ALA A 121 1.91 4.07 -3.05
CA ALA A 121 2.81 5.16 -3.42
C ALA A 121 4.10 5.18 -2.58
N SER A 122 4.09 4.64 -1.35
CA SER A 122 5.30 4.57 -0.52
C SER A 122 6.22 3.39 -0.86
N ILE A 123 5.76 2.41 -1.67
CA ILE A 123 6.53 1.20 -1.98
C ILE A 123 7.85 1.52 -2.68
N VAL A 124 7.81 2.26 -3.80
CA VAL A 124 9.02 2.53 -4.59
C VAL A 124 10.05 3.33 -3.78
N PRO A 125 9.69 4.45 -3.12
CA PRO A 125 10.64 5.15 -2.25
C PRO A 125 11.21 4.27 -1.12
N THR A 126 10.39 3.39 -0.53
CA THR A 126 10.86 2.43 0.48
C THR A 126 11.89 1.47 -0.12
N PHE A 127 11.63 0.95 -1.31
CA PHE A 127 12.50 0.01 -2.00
C PHE A 127 13.82 0.64 -2.45
N ASP A 128 13.80 1.92 -2.81
CA ASP A 128 14.99 2.71 -3.10
C ASP A 128 15.85 2.90 -1.82
N LEU A 129 15.22 3.19 -0.68
CA LEU A 129 15.90 3.27 0.62
C LEU A 129 16.53 1.92 1.02
N ILE A 130 15.81 0.81 0.81
CA ILE A 130 16.37 -0.54 1.01
C ILE A 130 17.59 -0.73 0.12
N LYS A 131 17.47 -0.44 -1.18
CA LYS A 131 18.56 -0.68 -2.13
C LYS A 131 19.81 0.13 -1.80
N LYS A 132 19.63 1.36 -1.35
CA LYS A 132 20.70 2.33 -1.09
C LYS A 132 21.38 2.12 0.27
N ASN A 133 20.61 1.82 1.31
CA ASN A 133 21.08 1.93 2.70
C ASN A 133 21.18 0.58 3.43
N VAL A 134 20.62 -0.50 2.91
CA VAL A 134 20.64 -1.84 3.56
C VAL A 134 21.71 -2.72 2.91
N PRO A 135 22.53 -3.45 3.70
CA PRO A 135 23.50 -4.41 3.17
C PRO A 135 22.84 -5.46 2.26
N GLU A 136 23.51 -5.84 1.16
CA GLU A 136 22.94 -6.76 0.15
C GLU A 136 22.45 -8.09 0.73
N SER A 137 23.14 -8.61 1.76
CA SER A 137 22.76 -9.82 2.51
C SER A 137 21.41 -9.71 3.24
N GLU A 138 20.98 -8.49 3.57
CA GLU A 138 19.76 -8.22 4.35
C GLU A 138 18.61 -7.66 3.47
N GLN A 139 18.91 -7.20 2.25
CA GLN A 139 17.91 -6.58 1.35
C GLN A 139 16.72 -7.50 1.07
N LYS A 140 16.95 -8.80 0.82
CA LYS A 140 15.86 -9.76 0.53
C LYS A 140 14.85 -9.83 1.69
N ALA A 141 15.32 -9.78 2.94
CA ALA A 141 14.46 -9.80 4.12
C ALA A 141 13.64 -8.50 4.22
N ALA A 142 14.26 -7.34 3.98
CA ALA A 142 13.57 -6.06 3.99
C ALA A 142 12.48 -5.96 2.90
N TYR A 143 12.79 -6.36 1.66
CA TYR A 143 11.79 -6.41 0.58
C TYR A 143 10.63 -7.35 0.91
N SER A 144 10.92 -8.50 1.52
CA SER A 144 9.92 -9.47 1.94
C SER A 144 9.01 -8.91 3.04
N ASP A 145 9.57 -8.18 4.01
CA ASP A 145 8.81 -7.56 5.10
C ASP A 145 7.83 -6.50 4.59
N VAL A 146 8.28 -5.61 3.70
CA VAL A 146 7.42 -4.60 3.08
C VAL A 146 6.31 -5.26 2.24
N ALA A 147 6.67 -6.26 1.42
CA ALA A 147 5.69 -6.97 0.59
C ALA A 147 4.64 -7.70 1.45
N LEU A 148 5.07 -8.33 2.55
CA LEU A 148 4.17 -8.98 3.50
C LEU A 148 3.16 -7.98 4.07
N HIS A 149 3.62 -6.81 4.49
CA HIS A 149 2.74 -5.78 5.05
C HIS A 149 1.83 -5.14 3.99
N CYS A 150 2.28 -4.99 2.74
CA CYS A 150 1.40 -4.62 1.63
C CYS A 150 0.24 -5.63 1.47
N ALA A 151 0.54 -6.92 1.58
CA ALA A 151 -0.48 -7.97 1.56
C ALA A 151 -1.44 -7.93 2.75
N LEU A 152 -0.91 -7.79 3.96
CA LEU A 152 -1.73 -7.67 5.17
C LEU A 152 -2.63 -6.42 5.11
N GLY A 153 -2.08 -5.29 4.69
CA GLY A 153 -2.82 -4.03 4.55
C GLY A 153 -3.92 -4.13 3.49
N ALA A 154 -3.61 -4.68 2.31
CA ALA A 154 -4.60 -4.92 1.26
C ALA A 154 -5.75 -5.83 1.76
N GLN A 155 -5.42 -6.88 2.53
CA GLN A 155 -6.41 -7.80 3.09
C GLN A 155 -7.29 -7.11 4.14
N MET A 156 -6.71 -6.38 5.09
CA MET A 156 -7.45 -5.67 6.14
C MET A 156 -8.40 -4.62 5.55
N LEU A 157 -7.91 -3.80 4.62
CA LEU A 157 -8.69 -2.77 3.95
C LEU A 157 -9.83 -3.38 3.12
N LYS A 158 -9.55 -4.45 2.35
CA LYS A 158 -10.56 -5.19 1.60
C LYS A 158 -11.63 -5.78 2.52
N ASN A 159 -11.24 -6.37 3.66
CA ASN A 159 -12.18 -6.92 4.63
C ASN A 159 -13.07 -5.82 5.24
N GLY A 160 -12.50 -4.65 5.54
CA GLY A 160 -13.28 -3.48 5.96
C GLY A 160 -14.30 -3.07 4.90
N ALA A 161 -13.90 -3.01 3.62
CA ALA A 161 -14.80 -2.71 2.51
C ALA A 161 -15.90 -3.76 2.35
N TYR A 162 -15.56 -5.05 2.47
CA TYR A 162 -16.49 -6.16 2.40
C TYR A 162 -17.51 -6.12 3.54
N ASN A 163 -17.07 -5.94 4.79
CA ASN A 163 -17.95 -5.89 5.94
C ASN A 163 -18.93 -4.72 5.87
N HIS A 164 -18.45 -3.56 5.40
CA HIS A 164 -19.33 -2.42 5.16
C HIS A 164 -20.36 -2.74 4.06
N TYR A 165 -19.91 -3.34 2.96
CA TYR A 165 -20.78 -3.74 1.87
C TYR A 165 -21.82 -4.77 2.29
N SER A 166 -21.43 -5.84 3.00
CA SER A 166 -22.36 -6.90 3.41
C SER A 166 -23.49 -6.35 4.28
N ASN A 167 -23.16 -5.41 5.16
CA ASN A 167 -24.12 -4.77 6.07
C ASN A 167 -25.00 -3.71 5.38
N ASN A 168 -24.60 -3.21 4.21
CA ASN A 168 -25.27 -2.12 3.50
C ASN A 168 -25.55 -2.48 2.02
N SER A 169 -25.68 -3.77 1.71
CA SER A 169 -25.75 -4.27 0.34
C SER A 169 -26.94 -3.74 -0.47
N GLN A 170 -28.01 -3.32 0.22
CA GLN A 170 -29.22 -2.74 -0.36
C GLN A 170 -29.08 -1.24 -0.66
N ALA A 171 -28.03 -0.58 -0.18
CA ALA A 171 -27.81 0.85 -0.45
C ALA A 171 -27.42 1.07 -1.91
N THR A 172 -27.99 2.11 -2.53
CA THR A 172 -27.67 2.50 -3.90
C THR A 172 -26.17 2.74 -4.06
N GLY A 173 -25.55 2.07 -5.04
CA GLY A 173 -24.12 2.22 -5.35
C GLY A 173 -23.17 1.43 -4.45
N ALA A 174 -23.66 0.75 -3.40
CA ALA A 174 -22.82 0.02 -2.45
C ALA A 174 -21.85 -0.97 -3.13
N LEU A 175 -22.31 -1.66 -4.17
CA LEU A 175 -21.48 -2.59 -4.92
C LEU A 175 -20.37 -1.89 -5.71
N GLY A 176 -20.70 -0.76 -6.33
CA GLY A 176 -19.71 0.04 -7.07
C GLY A 176 -18.59 0.49 -6.14
N GLU A 177 -18.95 1.00 -4.96
CA GLU A 177 -17.98 1.41 -3.94
C GLU A 177 -17.13 0.24 -3.43
N TYR A 178 -17.75 -0.93 -3.18
CA TYR A 178 -17.03 -2.13 -2.79
C TYR A 178 -16.01 -2.55 -3.85
N ASN A 179 -16.43 -2.60 -5.11
CA ASN A 179 -15.56 -2.99 -6.22
C ASN A 179 -14.42 -1.99 -6.41
N GLN A 180 -14.69 -0.68 -6.27
CA GLN A 180 -13.65 0.35 -6.35
C GLN A 180 -12.62 0.21 -5.22
N ARG A 181 -13.07 0.00 -3.98
CA ARG A 181 -12.18 -0.21 -2.82
C ARG A 181 -11.37 -1.51 -2.97
N GLY A 182 -12.02 -2.58 -3.43
CA GLY A 182 -11.37 -3.86 -3.74
C GLY A 182 -10.31 -3.73 -4.83
N LEU A 183 -10.59 -2.97 -5.89
CA LEU A 183 -9.64 -2.66 -6.96
C LEU A 183 -8.44 -1.88 -6.45
N SER A 184 -8.62 -0.89 -5.57
CA SER A 184 -7.49 -0.18 -4.94
C SER A 184 -6.60 -1.14 -4.11
N CYS A 185 -7.21 -2.07 -3.37
CA CYS A 185 -6.46 -3.08 -2.62
C CYS A 185 -5.72 -4.07 -3.53
N ALA A 186 -6.33 -4.47 -4.65
CA ALA A 186 -5.71 -5.35 -5.64
C ALA A 186 -4.55 -4.64 -6.37
N ASN A 187 -4.72 -3.35 -6.71
CA ASN A 187 -3.67 -2.52 -7.30
C ASN A 187 -2.48 -2.33 -6.36
N LEU A 188 -2.70 -2.17 -5.05
CA LEU A 188 -1.62 -2.13 -4.06
C LEU A 188 -0.71 -3.37 -4.18
N LEU A 189 -1.30 -4.57 -4.25
CA LEU A 189 -0.54 -5.81 -4.41
C LEU A 189 0.15 -5.92 -5.77
N TYR A 190 -0.54 -5.53 -6.84
CA TYR A 190 0.03 -5.54 -8.19
C TYR A 190 1.23 -4.61 -8.30
N ASN A 191 1.10 -3.38 -7.78
CA ASN A 191 2.19 -2.40 -7.78
C ASN A 191 3.36 -2.85 -6.90
N CYS A 192 3.10 -3.54 -5.79
CA CYS A 192 4.14 -4.19 -4.99
C CYS A 192 4.91 -5.23 -5.81
N ALA A 193 4.22 -6.10 -6.56
CA ALA A 193 4.85 -7.08 -7.43
C ALA A 193 5.72 -6.43 -8.52
N CYS A 194 5.20 -5.37 -9.18
CA CYS A 194 5.97 -4.60 -10.16
C CYS A 194 7.22 -3.95 -9.56
N ALA A 195 7.10 -3.35 -8.38
CA ALA A 195 8.24 -2.74 -7.70
C ALA A 195 9.28 -3.80 -7.30
N LEU A 196 8.86 -4.98 -6.86
CA LEU A 196 9.75 -6.10 -6.54
C LEU A 196 10.53 -6.56 -7.77
N GLU A 197 9.85 -6.73 -8.91
CA GLU A 197 10.48 -7.12 -10.16
C GLU A 197 11.51 -6.08 -10.61
N ALA A 198 11.16 -4.79 -10.56
CA ALA A 198 12.06 -3.69 -10.90
C ALA A 198 13.31 -3.63 -10.01
N HIS A 199 13.23 -4.10 -8.76
CA HIS A 199 14.35 -4.19 -7.81
C HIS A 199 15.06 -5.55 -7.85
N GLY A 200 14.83 -6.35 -8.88
CA GLY A 200 15.49 -7.64 -9.09
C GLY A 200 14.96 -8.79 -8.22
N GLN A 201 13.92 -8.57 -7.42
CA GLN A 201 13.31 -9.58 -6.54
C GLN A 201 12.31 -10.47 -7.30
N LYS A 202 12.77 -11.10 -8.39
CA LYS A 202 11.92 -11.84 -9.36
C LYS A 202 11.10 -12.96 -8.74
N GLU A 203 11.67 -13.74 -7.83
CA GLU A 203 10.97 -14.85 -7.14
C GLU A 203 9.82 -14.33 -6.26
N LEU A 204 10.08 -13.23 -5.54
CA LEU A 204 9.07 -12.60 -4.69
C LEU A 204 8.00 -11.91 -5.55
N ALA A 205 8.40 -11.18 -6.60
CA ALA A 205 7.47 -10.61 -7.59
C ALA A 205 6.54 -11.66 -8.18
N LEU A 206 7.07 -12.81 -8.62
CA LEU A 206 6.28 -13.91 -9.15
C LEU A 206 5.23 -14.41 -8.14
N THR A 207 5.61 -14.54 -6.87
CA THR A 207 4.70 -14.92 -5.78
C THR A 207 3.53 -13.94 -5.67
N TYR A 208 3.80 -12.65 -5.70
CA TYR A 208 2.77 -11.61 -5.57
C TYR A 208 1.92 -11.47 -6.83
N TYR A 209 2.49 -11.58 -8.04
CA TYR A 209 1.69 -11.63 -9.26
C TYR A 209 0.72 -12.81 -9.26
N LYS A 210 1.18 -14.00 -8.85
CA LYS A 210 0.32 -15.19 -8.71
C LYS A 210 -0.76 -14.99 -7.66
N LYS A 211 -0.48 -14.26 -6.56
CA LYS A 211 -1.47 -13.90 -5.54
C LYS A 211 -2.56 -12.97 -6.08
N VAL A 212 -2.17 -11.92 -6.81
CA VAL A 212 -3.09 -10.97 -7.44
C VAL A 212 -3.97 -11.67 -8.49
N ASN A 213 -3.42 -12.66 -9.20
CA ASN A 213 -4.16 -13.41 -10.22
C ASN A 213 -5.13 -14.47 -9.64
N GLN A 214 -5.28 -14.56 -8.32
CA GLN A 214 -6.28 -15.43 -7.69
C GLN A 214 -7.68 -14.79 -7.69
N PRO A 215 -8.77 -15.59 -7.65
CA PRO A 215 -10.17 -15.11 -7.57
C PRO A 215 -10.42 -14.02 -6.52
N GLU A 216 -9.67 -14.08 -5.42
CA GLU A 216 -9.75 -13.12 -4.32
C GLU A 216 -9.50 -11.66 -4.74
N TYR A 217 -8.61 -11.44 -5.72
CA TYR A 217 -8.20 -10.11 -6.19
C TYR A 217 -8.52 -9.88 -7.67
N ASN A 218 -8.39 -10.91 -8.50
CA ASN A 218 -8.60 -10.78 -9.94
C ASN A 218 -10.02 -10.34 -10.33
N ARG A 219 -11.01 -10.62 -9.49
CA ARG A 219 -12.42 -10.24 -9.69
C ARG A 219 -12.63 -8.72 -9.79
N PHE A 220 -11.70 -7.93 -9.25
CA PHE A 220 -11.80 -6.47 -9.26
C PHE A 220 -11.21 -5.84 -10.52
N PHE A 221 -10.40 -6.59 -11.29
CA PHE A 221 -9.76 -6.09 -12.49
C PHE A 221 -10.63 -6.30 -13.74
N ASP A 222 -10.47 -5.39 -14.70
CA ASP A 222 -10.97 -5.62 -16.05
C ASP A 222 -10.09 -6.62 -16.82
N GLN A 223 -10.56 -7.04 -17.99
CA GLN A 223 -9.84 -8.03 -18.79
C GLN A 223 -8.45 -7.56 -19.22
N SER A 224 -8.28 -6.27 -19.53
CA SER A 224 -7.01 -5.71 -20.00
C SER A 224 -5.94 -5.76 -18.91
N ALA A 225 -6.31 -5.40 -17.67
CA ALA A 225 -5.44 -5.53 -16.52
C ALA A 225 -5.10 -7.01 -16.22
N MET A 226 -6.07 -7.91 -16.35
CA MET A 226 -5.85 -9.35 -16.17
C MET A 226 -4.89 -9.96 -17.20
N ASP A 227 -4.97 -9.52 -18.45
CA ASP A 227 -4.07 -9.95 -19.51
C ASP A 227 -2.64 -9.46 -19.23
N LYS A 228 -2.47 -8.21 -18.74
CA LYS A 228 -1.18 -7.68 -18.29
C LYS A 228 -0.58 -8.48 -17.14
N ILE A 229 -1.35 -8.76 -16.09
CA ILE A 229 -0.91 -9.57 -14.95
C ILE A 229 -0.46 -10.95 -15.43
N THR A 230 -1.24 -11.59 -16.30
CA THR A 230 -0.90 -12.91 -16.85
C THR A 230 0.40 -12.89 -17.65
N ASN A 231 0.62 -11.84 -18.44
CA ASN A 231 1.86 -11.68 -19.21
C ASN A 231 3.08 -11.46 -18.31
N ASN A 232 2.96 -10.67 -17.24
CA ASN A 232 4.04 -10.49 -16.25
C ASN A 232 4.36 -11.78 -15.50
N ILE A 233 3.37 -12.64 -15.26
CA ILE A 233 3.65 -13.97 -14.69
C ILE A 233 4.41 -14.81 -15.71
N LYS A 234 3.96 -14.83 -16.98
CA LYS A 234 4.58 -15.64 -18.04
C LYS A 234 6.01 -15.21 -18.39
N SER A 235 6.36 -13.93 -18.22
CA SER A 235 7.74 -13.47 -18.41
C SER A 235 8.69 -14.03 -17.34
N LEU A 236 8.17 -14.36 -16.15
CA LEU A 236 8.94 -14.92 -15.03
C LEU A 236 8.79 -16.45 -14.89
N ASP A 237 7.67 -17.00 -15.37
CA ASP A 237 7.31 -18.41 -15.34
C ASP A 237 6.52 -18.77 -16.62
N SER A 238 7.25 -19.16 -17.67
CA SER A 238 6.67 -19.49 -18.98
C SER A 238 5.75 -20.72 -18.94
N SER A 239 5.86 -21.57 -17.91
CA SER A 239 5.00 -22.73 -17.70
C SER A 239 3.64 -22.37 -17.08
N TYR A 240 3.47 -21.12 -16.67
CA TYR A 240 2.27 -20.67 -15.98
C TYR A 240 1.02 -20.79 -16.86
N VAL A 241 0.10 -21.62 -16.38
CA VAL A 241 -1.27 -21.68 -16.87
C VAL A 241 -2.12 -20.84 -15.92
N PRO A 242 -2.77 -19.76 -16.40
CA PRO A 242 -3.67 -18.98 -15.56
C PRO A 242 -4.76 -19.91 -15.00
N PRO A 243 -5.23 -19.69 -13.76
CA PRO A 243 -6.35 -20.45 -13.23
C PRO A 243 -7.47 -20.38 -14.26
N ALA A 244 -8.05 -21.54 -14.59
CA ALA A 244 -9.17 -21.60 -15.50
C ALA A 244 -10.15 -20.52 -15.06
N LYS A 245 -10.36 -19.52 -15.94
CA LYS A 245 -11.21 -18.38 -15.66
C LYS A 245 -12.48 -18.97 -15.05
N ALA A 246 -12.79 -18.65 -13.79
CA ALA A 246 -14.05 -19.08 -13.21
C ALA A 246 -15.08 -18.53 -14.19
N SER A 247 -15.62 -19.41 -15.04
CA SER A 247 -16.57 -19.02 -16.06
C SER A 247 -17.63 -18.27 -15.30
N SER A 248 -17.82 -16.98 -15.58
CA SER A 248 -18.79 -16.15 -14.89
C SER A 248 -20.12 -16.85 -15.04
N GLY A 249 -20.45 -17.65 -14.04
CA GLY A 249 -21.35 -18.79 -14.20
C GLY A 249 -22.81 -18.39 -14.27
N CYS A 250 -23.06 -17.12 -14.50
CA CYS A 250 -24.37 -16.53 -14.65
C CYS A 250 -24.34 -15.51 -15.79
N TYR A 251 -23.72 -15.85 -16.94
CA TYR A 251 -23.57 -14.98 -18.12
C TYR A 251 -24.77 -14.08 -18.43
N VAL A 252 -25.97 -14.67 -18.53
CA VAL A 252 -27.21 -13.92 -18.80
C VAL A 252 -27.53 -12.94 -17.67
N ALA A 253 -27.43 -13.40 -16.41
CA ALA A 253 -27.71 -12.54 -15.27
C ALA A 253 -26.66 -11.43 -15.12
N THR A 254 -25.39 -11.71 -15.38
CA THR A 254 -24.32 -10.70 -15.43
C THR A 254 -24.55 -9.68 -16.55
N ALA A 255 -25.00 -10.10 -17.73
CA ALA A 255 -25.35 -9.18 -18.81
C ALA A 255 -26.56 -8.30 -18.47
N VAL A 256 -27.53 -8.84 -17.73
CA VAL A 256 -28.76 -8.14 -17.32
C VAL A 256 -28.49 -7.17 -16.17
N TYR A 257 -27.87 -7.64 -15.08
CA TYR A 257 -27.63 -6.88 -13.85
C TYR A 257 -26.34 -6.04 -13.89
N GLY A 258 -25.48 -6.28 -14.88
CA GLY A 258 -24.27 -5.48 -15.13
C GLY A 258 -23.05 -5.89 -14.31
N SER A 259 -23.19 -6.79 -13.33
CA SER A 259 -22.07 -7.30 -12.55
C SER A 259 -22.26 -8.77 -12.20
N TYR A 260 -21.15 -9.52 -12.13
CA TYR A 260 -21.15 -10.88 -11.61
C TYR A 260 -21.27 -10.93 -10.08
N ASP A 261 -20.99 -9.79 -9.45
CA ASP A 261 -20.93 -9.63 -8.01
C ASP A 261 -22.04 -8.72 -7.51
N CYS A 262 -23.29 -8.93 -7.92
CA CYS A 262 -24.43 -8.18 -7.38
C CYS A 262 -25.41 -9.08 -6.59
N PRO A 263 -26.25 -8.48 -5.71
CA PRO A 263 -27.18 -9.22 -4.85
C PRO A 263 -28.03 -10.27 -5.59
N GLU A 264 -28.52 -9.91 -6.78
CA GLU A 264 -29.35 -10.79 -7.61
C GLU A 264 -28.55 -11.99 -8.13
N VAL A 265 -27.33 -11.73 -8.62
CA VAL A 265 -26.47 -12.78 -9.16
C VAL A 265 -25.96 -13.70 -8.06
N TRP A 266 -25.68 -13.20 -6.84
CA TRP A 266 -25.31 -14.08 -5.72
C TRP A 266 -26.46 -15.00 -5.30
N THR A 267 -27.69 -14.51 -5.29
CA THR A 267 -28.89 -15.34 -5.03
C THR A 267 -28.95 -16.49 -6.04
N LEU A 268 -28.79 -16.19 -7.33
CA LEU A 268 -28.82 -17.19 -8.42
C LEU A 268 -27.63 -18.16 -8.34
N ARG A 269 -26.43 -17.68 -7.99
CA ARG A 269 -25.23 -18.51 -7.80
C ARG A 269 -25.40 -19.49 -6.64
N ARG A 270 -25.99 -19.05 -5.52
CA ARG A 270 -26.34 -19.95 -4.40
C ARG A 270 -27.37 -20.99 -4.82
N PHE A 271 -28.42 -20.61 -5.55
CA PHE A 271 -29.38 -21.58 -6.07
C PHE A 271 -28.73 -22.63 -6.99
N ARG A 272 -27.86 -22.18 -7.89
CA ARG A 272 -27.08 -23.07 -8.76
C ARG A 272 -26.28 -24.09 -7.94
N ASP A 273 -25.52 -23.63 -6.95
CA ASP A 273 -24.58 -24.48 -6.20
C ASP A 273 -25.26 -25.37 -5.15
N TYR A 274 -26.22 -24.83 -4.41
CA TYR A 274 -26.86 -25.53 -3.30
C TYR A 274 -28.04 -26.38 -3.70
N THR A 275 -28.58 -26.21 -4.92
CA THR A 275 -29.78 -26.93 -5.37
C THR A 275 -29.59 -27.61 -6.71
N LEU A 276 -29.26 -26.87 -7.78
CA LEU A 276 -29.12 -27.49 -9.10
C LEU A 276 -27.95 -28.49 -9.13
N ALA A 277 -26.79 -28.10 -8.62
CA ALA A 277 -25.58 -28.90 -8.67
C ALA A 277 -25.65 -30.22 -7.89
N LYS A 278 -26.59 -30.35 -6.92
CA LYS A 278 -26.78 -31.59 -6.16
C LYS A 278 -27.30 -32.74 -7.02
N THR A 279 -28.01 -32.46 -8.11
CA THR A 279 -28.67 -33.48 -8.93
C THR A 279 -27.99 -33.66 -10.28
N TRP A 280 -28.10 -34.86 -10.88
CA TRP A 280 -27.49 -35.14 -12.16
C TRP A 280 -28.10 -34.30 -13.30
N TYR A 281 -29.42 -34.10 -13.29
CA TYR A 281 -30.12 -33.30 -14.30
C TYR A 281 -29.88 -31.80 -14.09
N GLY A 282 -29.76 -31.34 -12.84
CA GLY A 282 -29.35 -29.96 -12.56
C GLY A 282 -27.92 -29.68 -13.05
N ARG A 283 -26.99 -30.61 -12.86
CA ARG A 283 -25.64 -30.52 -13.47
C ARG A 283 -25.69 -30.51 -15.01
N ALA A 284 -26.57 -31.32 -15.62
CA ALA A 284 -26.77 -31.28 -17.07
C ALA A 284 -27.28 -29.92 -17.54
N PHE A 285 -28.27 -29.35 -16.86
CA PHE A 285 -28.78 -28.00 -17.13
C PHE A 285 -27.68 -26.94 -17.03
N ILE A 286 -26.86 -26.96 -15.98
CA ILE A 286 -25.77 -25.98 -15.80
C ILE A 286 -24.74 -26.09 -16.94
N ARG A 287 -24.39 -27.31 -17.36
CA ARG A 287 -23.45 -27.53 -18.47
C ARG A 287 -24.01 -27.01 -19.79
N THR A 288 -25.28 -27.27 -20.08
CA THR A 288 -25.96 -26.72 -21.26
C THR A 288 -25.99 -25.20 -21.24
N TYR A 289 -26.30 -24.62 -20.08
CA TYR A 289 -26.27 -23.17 -19.89
C TYR A 289 -24.87 -22.60 -20.19
N TYR A 290 -23.79 -23.16 -19.65
CA TYR A 290 -22.42 -22.67 -19.92
C TYR A 290 -21.93 -22.91 -21.34
N ALA A 291 -22.46 -23.90 -22.05
CA ALA A 291 -22.14 -24.11 -23.44
C ALA A 291 -22.77 -23.04 -24.36
N ILE A 292 -23.98 -22.59 -24.04
CA ILE A 292 -24.80 -21.74 -24.94
C ILE A 292 -24.75 -20.27 -24.55
N SER A 293 -24.84 -19.97 -23.25
CA SER A 293 -25.02 -18.61 -22.76
C SER A 293 -23.90 -17.62 -23.13
N PRO A 294 -22.60 -18.00 -23.19
CA PRO A 294 -21.54 -17.05 -23.54
C PRO A 294 -21.71 -16.47 -24.95
N THR A 295 -22.01 -17.33 -25.93
CA THR A 295 -22.23 -16.93 -27.33
C THR A 295 -23.47 -16.06 -27.46
N LEU A 296 -24.54 -16.44 -26.76
CA LEU A 296 -25.81 -15.73 -26.77
C LEU A 296 -25.65 -14.30 -26.19
N VAL A 297 -24.95 -14.18 -25.06
CA VAL A 297 -24.64 -12.89 -24.43
C VAL A 297 -23.68 -12.06 -25.28
N LYS A 298 -22.72 -12.69 -25.97
CA LYS A 298 -21.82 -11.97 -26.89
C LYS A 298 -22.61 -11.27 -28.01
N TRP A 299 -23.65 -11.92 -28.55
CA TRP A 299 -24.45 -11.37 -29.64
C TRP A 299 -25.54 -10.41 -29.17
N PHE A 300 -26.18 -10.66 -28.03
CA PHE A 300 -27.38 -9.91 -27.62
C PHE A 300 -27.26 -9.20 -26.27
N GLY A 301 -26.27 -9.53 -25.44
CA GLY A 301 -26.18 -9.01 -24.07
C GLY A 301 -26.03 -7.50 -23.95
N HIS A 302 -25.54 -6.84 -25.00
CA HIS A 302 -25.41 -5.38 -25.05
C HIS A 302 -26.71 -4.66 -25.43
N THR A 303 -27.72 -5.37 -25.95
CA THR A 303 -28.96 -4.74 -26.41
C THR A 303 -29.95 -4.52 -25.28
N GLU A 304 -30.64 -3.38 -25.29
CA GLU A 304 -31.60 -3.03 -24.24
C GLU A 304 -32.83 -3.93 -24.21
N TRP A 305 -33.26 -4.43 -25.38
CA TRP A 305 -34.39 -5.36 -25.46
C TRP A 305 -34.07 -6.70 -24.79
N PHE A 306 -32.84 -7.20 -24.94
CA PHE A 306 -32.39 -8.45 -24.32
C PHE A 306 -32.38 -8.31 -22.80
N LYS A 307 -31.77 -7.23 -22.30
CA LYS A 307 -31.74 -6.92 -20.86
C LYS A 307 -33.15 -6.79 -20.30
N LYS A 308 -34.05 -6.05 -20.96
CA LYS A 308 -35.44 -5.84 -20.51
C LYS A 308 -36.24 -7.14 -20.45
N MET A 309 -36.08 -8.01 -21.45
CA MET A 309 -36.76 -9.31 -21.52
C MET A 309 -36.37 -10.22 -20.36
N TRP A 310 -35.07 -10.38 -20.12
CA TRP A 310 -34.56 -11.26 -19.08
C TRP A 310 -34.66 -10.66 -17.68
N ARG A 311 -34.56 -9.34 -17.52
CA ARG A 311 -34.66 -8.66 -16.21
C ARG A 311 -35.96 -9.01 -15.49
N GLY A 312 -37.11 -8.87 -16.15
CA GLY A 312 -38.39 -9.19 -15.50
C GLY A 312 -38.56 -10.67 -15.11
N GLN A 313 -37.93 -11.60 -15.82
CA GLN A 313 -37.93 -13.02 -15.47
C GLN A 313 -36.98 -13.33 -14.31
N LEU A 314 -35.77 -12.78 -14.38
CA LEU A 314 -34.75 -12.95 -13.35
C LEU A 314 -35.17 -12.30 -12.04
N ASP A 315 -35.75 -11.10 -12.06
CA ASP A 315 -36.21 -10.40 -10.85
C ASP A 315 -37.27 -11.21 -10.10
N ARG A 316 -38.21 -11.83 -10.82
CA ARG A 316 -39.21 -12.73 -10.22
C ARG A 316 -38.56 -13.97 -9.61
N MET A 317 -37.62 -14.59 -10.32
CA MET A 317 -36.89 -15.76 -9.82
C MET A 317 -36.05 -15.42 -8.60
N VAL A 318 -35.34 -14.29 -8.63
CA VAL A 318 -34.52 -13.80 -7.52
C VAL A 318 -35.39 -13.55 -6.29
N LYS A 319 -36.54 -12.89 -6.46
CA LYS A 319 -37.50 -12.66 -5.38
C LYS A 319 -38.00 -13.97 -4.77
N ASP A 320 -38.47 -14.91 -5.58
CA ASP A 320 -38.93 -16.23 -5.12
C ASP A 320 -37.83 -17.02 -4.40
N LEU A 321 -36.58 -16.93 -4.87
CA LEU A 321 -35.44 -17.55 -4.19
C LEU A 321 -35.13 -16.86 -2.86
N GLN A 322 -35.16 -15.53 -2.80
CA GLN A 322 -34.95 -14.80 -1.54
C GLN A 322 -36.05 -15.13 -0.51
N ASP A 323 -37.31 -15.22 -0.95
CA ASP A 323 -38.44 -15.65 -0.12
C ASP A 323 -38.25 -17.10 0.38
N LYS A 324 -37.53 -17.94 -0.37
CA LYS A 324 -37.11 -19.31 0.03
C LYS A 324 -35.84 -19.35 0.88
N GLY A 325 -35.29 -18.21 1.27
CA GLY A 325 -34.13 -18.11 2.16
C GLY A 325 -32.77 -18.09 1.46
N TYR A 326 -32.71 -17.90 0.14
CA TYR A 326 -31.42 -17.70 -0.54
C TYR A 326 -30.94 -16.25 -0.31
N GLU A 327 -29.86 -16.12 0.44
CA GLU A 327 -29.28 -14.81 0.76
C GLU A 327 -28.74 -14.08 -0.49
N SER A 328 -28.94 -12.78 -0.52
CA SER A 328 -28.39 -11.87 -1.54
C SER A 328 -27.08 -11.21 -1.09
N THR A 329 -26.39 -11.81 -0.12
CA THR A 329 -25.10 -11.34 0.40
C THR A 329 -23.95 -11.90 -0.44
N PRO A 330 -22.75 -11.29 -0.40
CA PRO A 330 -21.61 -11.80 -1.15
C PRO A 330 -21.40 -13.29 -0.98
N TYR A 331 -21.03 -13.94 -2.07
CA TYR A 331 -20.97 -15.38 -2.15
C TYR A 331 -19.75 -15.83 -2.96
N GLU A 332 -19.03 -16.82 -2.44
CA GLU A 332 -17.98 -17.53 -3.17
C GLU A 332 -18.54 -18.83 -3.74
N ASP A 333 -18.26 -19.07 -5.02
CA ASP A 333 -18.76 -20.25 -5.72
C ASP A 333 -18.24 -21.55 -5.11
N ARG A 334 -19.12 -22.54 -4.96
CA ARG A 334 -18.70 -23.89 -4.54
C ARG A 334 -18.18 -24.67 -5.74
N LYS A 335 -17.17 -25.50 -5.49
CA LYS A 335 -16.82 -26.59 -6.41
C LYS A 335 -17.81 -27.74 -6.19
N TRP A 336 -18.41 -28.24 -7.26
CA TRP A 336 -19.42 -29.29 -7.23
C TRP A 336 -19.30 -30.26 -8.40
#